data_AF-A0A3B9BA72-F1
#
_entry.id   AF-A0A3B9BA72-F1
#
_cell.length_a   1.000
_cell.length_b   1.000
_cell.length_c   1.000
_cell.angle_alpha   90.00
_cell.angle_beta   90.00
_cell.angle_gamma   90.00
#
_symmetry.space_group_name_H-M   'P 1'
#
loop_
_entity.id
_entity.type
_entity.pdbx_description
1 polymer ?
#
loop_
_entity_poly.entity_id
_entity_poly.type
_entity_poly.pdbx_seq_one_letter_code
_entity_poly.pdbx_strand_id
1 'polypeptide(L)'
;MSAFLQKTPPNLQKLFFATLCRSSKALLWTGLLFCIHCSNEVEKEPNAPKPQAIPTTESPDLAKAIEKRIEGNSDEAIRLLRQFNQTYPNTPEVLLQLARALFESKQF
;
A
#
# COMPACT_ATOMS: atom_id res chain seq x y z
N MET A 1 -32.28 45.63 -13.94
CA MET A 1 -31.84 46.19 -15.23
C MET A 1 -30.32 46.26 -15.15
N SER A 2 -29.61 45.24 -15.65
CA SER A 2 -29.06 45.21 -17.02
C SER A 2 -28.13 46.41 -17.24
N ALA A 3 -26.86 46.30 -17.60
CA ALA A 3 -26.05 45.19 -18.07
C ALA A 3 -24.60 45.72 -18.06
N PHE A 4 -23.60 44.86 -17.86
CA PHE A 4 -22.32 45.01 -18.58
C PHE A 4 -21.58 43.66 -18.57
N LEU A 5 -22.21 42.68 -19.20
CA LEU A 5 -21.50 41.53 -19.75
C LEU A 5 -20.71 42.02 -20.96
N GLN A 6 -19.41 42.28 -20.76
CA GLN A 6 -18.49 42.51 -21.87
C GLN A 6 -17.29 41.58 -21.69
N LYS A 7 -17.46 40.32 -22.10
CA LYS A 7 -16.91 39.78 -23.36
C LYS A 7 -15.40 39.63 -23.32
N THR A 8 -14.91 38.65 -22.56
CA THR A 8 -13.53 38.16 -22.66
C THR A 8 -13.39 37.23 -23.87
N PRO A 9 -12.35 37.39 -24.71
CA PRO A 9 -12.16 36.58 -25.91
C PRO A 9 -11.82 35.11 -25.59
N PRO A 10 -12.30 34.14 -26.40
CA PRO A 10 -12.26 32.70 -26.10
C PRO A 10 -10.87 32.04 -26.18
N ASN A 11 -9.80 32.82 -26.43
CA ASN A 11 -8.45 32.30 -26.65
C ASN A 11 -7.51 32.49 -25.45
N LEU A 12 -7.93 33.22 -24.41
CA LEU A 12 -7.07 33.45 -23.23
C LEU A 12 -7.15 32.33 -22.19
N GLN A 13 -8.30 31.63 -22.07
CA GLN A 13 -8.43 30.50 -21.14
C GLN A 13 -7.54 29.31 -21.53
N LYS A 14 -7.31 29.09 -22.83
CA LYS A 14 -6.43 28.00 -23.30
C LYS A 14 -4.97 28.20 -22.89
N LEU A 15 -4.51 29.46 -22.74
CA LEU A 15 -3.15 29.77 -22.32
C LEU A 15 -2.91 29.49 -20.82
N PHE A 16 -3.93 29.67 -19.98
CA PHE A 16 -3.86 29.35 -18.55
C PHE A 16 -3.86 27.84 -18.30
N PHE A 17 -4.67 27.07 -19.03
CA PHE A 17 -4.68 25.60 -18.90
C PHE A 17 -3.42 24.94 -19.46
N ALA A 18 -2.83 25.47 -20.55
CA ALA A 18 -1.62 24.91 -21.14
C ALA A 18 -0.35 25.17 -20.30
N THR A 19 -0.28 26.32 -19.62
CA THR A 19 0.89 26.69 -18.79
C THR A 19 0.90 25.95 -17.44
N LEU A 20 -0.26 25.65 -16.86
CA LEU A 20 -0.33 24.85 -15.63
C LEU A 20 -0.04 23.36 -15.84
N CYS A 21 -0.12 22.85 -17.06
CA CYS A 21 0.07 21.43 -17.34
C CYS A 21 1.56 21.04 -17.53
N ARG A 22 2.46 22.01 -17.75
CA ARG A 22 3.89 21.73 -18.03
C ARG A 22 4.78 21.68 -16.78
N SER A 23 4.36 22.28 -15.67
CA SER A 23 5.15 22.37 -14.43
C SER A 23 4.78 21.32 -13.37
N SER A 24 3.62 20.67 -13.45
CA SER A 24 3.17 19.69 -12.45
C SER A 24 3.87 18.33 -12.53
N LYS A 25 4.54 17.99 -13.63
CA LYS A 25 5.27 16.72 -13.76
C LYS A 25 6.72 16.78 -13.26
N ALA A 26 7.28 17.98 -13.13
CA ALA A 26 8.68 18.15 -12.73
C ALA A 26 8.89 18.16 -11.20
N LEU A 27 7.86 18.53 -10.41
CA LEU A 27 7.98 18.59 -8.95
C LEU A 27 7.67 17.26 -8.24
N LEU A 28 7.08 16.28 -8.91
CA LEU A 28 6.78 14.98 -8.29
C LEU A 28 7.94 13.98 -8.36
N TRP A 29 8.97 14.23 -9.19
CA TRP A 29 10.09 13.29 -9.34
C TRP A 29 11.20 13.54 -8.30
N THR A 30 11.39 14.76 -7.83
CA THR A 30 12.51 15.10 -6.92
C THR A 30 12.28 14.64 -5.47
N GLY A 31 11.05 14.30 -5.08
CA GLY A 31 10.74 13.78 -3.74
C GLY A 31 11.02 12.28 -3.55
N LEU A 32 11.13 11.50 -4.63
CA LEU A 32 11.28 10.04 -4.57
C LEU A 32 12.72 9.57 -4.25
N LEU A 33 13.70 10.47 -4.27
CA LEU A 33 15.12 10.14 -4.09
C LEU A 33 15.63 10.25 -2.64
N PHE A 34 14.80 10.62 -1.66
CA PHE A 34 15.25 10.81 -0.27
C PHE A 34 15.15 9.55 0.61
N CYS A 35 14.49 8.48 0.17
CA CYS A 35 14.22 7.30 1.02
C CYS A 35 15.20 6.12 0.85
N ILE A 36 16.26 6.24 0.05
CA ILE A 36 17.18 5.11 -0.24
C ILE A 36 18.39 5.06 0.73
N HIS A 37 18.57 6.04 1.62
CA HIS A 37 19.73 6.07 2.53
C HIS A 37 19.48 5.37 3.88
N CYS A 38 18.87 4.17 3.88
CA CYS A 38 18.82 3.29 5.04
C CYS A 38 18.80 1.80 4.65
N SER A 39 19.85 1.37 3.95
CA SER A 39 20.29 -0.04 3.98
C SER A 39 21.81 -0.02 3.99
N ASN A 40 22.41 -0.11 5.18
CA ASN A 40 23.83 -0.44 5.31
C ASN A 40 24.03 -1.85 4.75
N GLU A 41 24.90 -1.97 3.74
CA GLU A 41 25.53 -3.23 3.38
C GLU A 41 26.40 -3.74 4.54
N VAL A 42 26.08 -4.92 5.05
CA VAL A 42 27.05 -5.80 5.70
C VAL A 42 27.29 -6.96 4.74
N GLU A 43 28.17 -6.74 3.76
CA GLU A 43 28.86 -7.85 3.12
C GLU A 43 29.81 -8.48 4.15
N LYS A 44 29.51 -9.72 4.55
CA LYS A 44 30.53 -10.67 4.98
C LYS A 44 30.03 -12.11 4.83
N GLU A 45 30.32 -12.72 3.68
CA GLU A 45 30.51 -14.17 3.59
C GLU A 45 32.04 -14.36 3.57
N PRO A 46 32.61 -15.10 4.54
CA PRO A 46 32.83 -16.51 4.27
C PRO A 46 32.64 -17.39 5.50
N ASN A 47 31.76 -18.38 5.42
CA ASN A 47 31.93 -19.76 5.87
C ASN A 47 30.55 -20.39 5.91
N ALA A 48 30.19 -21.11 4.83
CA ALA A 48 28.98 -21.91 4.73
C ALA A 48 28.73 -22.74 6.01
N PRO A 49 27.75 -22.36 6.85
CA PRO A 49 27.21 -23.25 7.85
C PRO A 49 26.25 -24.18 7.10
N LYS A 50 26.45 -25.50 7.27
CA LYS A 50 25.48 -26.57 6.99
C LYS A 50 24.05 -26.03 6.97
N PRO A 51 23.20 -26.28 5.94
CA PRO A 51 21.83 -25.79 5.89
C PRO A 51 21.17 -26.06 7.24
N GLN A 52 21.06 -25.00 8.05
CA GLN A 52 20.31 -25.06 9.28
C GLN A 52 18.89 -25.28 8.77
N ALA A 53 18.33 -26.45 9.07
CA ALA A 53 16.93 -26.71 8.79
C ALA A 53 16.17 -25.50 9.32
N ILE A 54 15.55 -24.76 8.40
CA ILE A 54 14.67 -23.64 8.73
C ILE A 54 13.76 -24.18 9.82
N PRO A 55 13.65 -23.53 11.00
CA PRO A 55 12.68 -23.94 11.98
C PRO A 55 11.35 -23.99 11.24
N THR A 56 10.78 -25.18 11.08
CA THR A 56 9.45 -25.36 10.49
C THR A 56 8.48 -24.70 11.46
N THR A 57 8.41 -23.38 11.37
CA THR A 57 7.53 -22.56 12.17
C THR A 57 6.18 -22.88 11.59
N GLU A 58 5.37 -23.59 12.36
CA GLU A 58 4.11 -24.12 11.84
C GLU A 58 3.29 -22.99 11.24
N SER A 59 3.04 -23.06 9.94
CA SER A 59 2.27 -22.03 9.24
C SER A 59 0.83 -22.03 9.78
N PRO A 60 0.25 -20.86 10.06
CA PRO A 60 -1.11 -20.81 10.56
C PRO A 60 -2.09 -21.31 9.51
N ASP A 61 -3.05 -22.15 9.93
CA ASP A 61 -4.18 -22.51 9.07
C ASP A 61 -5.18 -21.35 9.02
N LEU A 62 -5.19 -20.64 7.89
CA LEU A 62 -6.05 -19.48 7.66
C LEU A 62 -7.36 -19.83 6.94
N ALA A 63 -7.65 -21.10 6.65
CA ALA A 63 -8.76 -21.51 5.79
C ALA A 63 -10.10 -20.91 6.24
N LYS A 64 -10.39 -21.00 7.54
CA LYS A 64 -11.62 -20.46 8.14
C LYS A 64 -11.76 -18.94 7.99
N ALA A 65 -10.66 -18.21 8.18
CA ALA A 65 -10.70 -16.75 8.05
C ALA A 65 -10.88 -16.32 6.59
N ILE A 66 -10.25 -17.05 5.66
CA ILE A 66 -10.39 -16.83 4.21
C ILE A 66 -11.82 -17.13 3.76
N GLU A 67 -12.41 -18.23 4.23
CA GLU A 67 -13.80 -18.59 3.96
C GLU A 67 -14.76 -17.47 4.41
N LYS A 68 -14.64 -16.99 5.65
CA LYS A 68 -15.47 -15.90 6.16
C LYS A 68 -15.36 -14.63 5.31
N ARG A 69 -14.15 -14.30 4.83
CA ARG A 69 -13.94 -13.19 3.91
C ARG A 69 -14.67 -13.40 2.58
N ILE A 70 -14.55 -14.59 1.98
CA ILE A 70 -15.20 -14.94 0.70
C ILE A 70 -16.73 -14.91 0.82
N GLU A 71 -17.28 -15.30 1.96
CA GLU A 71 -18.71 -15.19 2.29
C GLU A 71 -19.19 -13.73 2.47
N GLY A 72 -18.29 -12.75 2.43
CA GLY A 72 -18.59 -11.34 2.69
C GLY A 72 -18.67 -10.98 4.18
N ASN A 73 -18.45 -11.95 5.08
CA ASN A 73 -18.39 -11.74 6.53
C ASN A 73 -17.02 -11.20 6.95
N SER A 74 -16.73 -9.98 6.51
CA SER A 74 -15.43 -9.34 6.65
C SER A 74 -15.05 -9.07 8.11
N ASP A 75 -16.02 -8.73 8.97
CA ASP A 75 -15.75 -8.45 10.39
C ASP A 75 -15.26 -9.69 11.15
N GLU A 76 -15.89 -10.85 10.90
CA GLU A 76 -15.46 -12.12 11.51
C GLU A 76 -14.10 -12.57 10.95
N ALA A 77 -13.86 -12.37 9.65
CA ALA A 77 -12.56 -12.62 9.05
C ALA A 77 -11.46 -11.76 9.70
N ILE A 78 -11.70 -10.45 9.87
CA ILE A 78 -10.77 -9.52 10.53
C ILE A 78 -10.53 -9.95 11.97
N ARG A 79 -11.57 -10.34 12.71
CA ARG A 79 -11.47 -10.82 14.09
C ARG A 79 -10.51 -12.01 14.19
N LEU A 80 -10.71 -13.03 13.35
CA LEU A 80 -9.86 -14.22 13.29
C LEU A 80 -8.42 -13.87 12.89
N LEU A 81 -8.23 -13.03 11.87
CA LEU A 81 -6.91 -12.63 11.38
C LEU A 81 -6.12 -11.80 12.39
N ARG A 82 -6.79 -10.97 13.20
CA ARG A 82 -6.16 -10.27 14.34
C ARG A 82 -5.71 -11.25 15.41
N GLN A 83 -6.49 -12.29 15.71
CA GLN A 83 -6.07 -13.35 16.62
C GLN A 83 -4.85 -14.10 16.07
N PHE A 84 -4.84 -14.44 14.77
CA PHE A 84 -3.66 -15.03 14.14
C PHE A 84 -2.44 -14.10 14.21
N ASN A 85 -2.61 -12.79 14.03
CA ASN A 85 -1.47 -11.85 14.10
C ASN A 85 -0.91 -11.69 15.52
N GLN A 86 -1.68 -11.99 16.55
CA GLN A 86 -1.18 -12.05 17.93
C GLN A 86 -0.28 -13.28 18.14
N THR A 87 -0.69 -14.43 17.59
CA THR A 87 0.04 -15.71 17.75
C THR A 87 1.21 -15.85 16.76
N TYR A 88 1.05 -15.32 15.55
CA TYR A 88 1.97 -15.38 14.42
C TYR A 88 2.28 -13.95 13.93
N PRO A 89 2.98 -13.14 14.75
CA PRO A 89 3.27 -11.77 14.39
C PRO A 89 4.24 -11.71 13.21
N ASN A 90 4.04 -10.73 12.33
CA ASN A 90 4.88 -10.49 11.14
C ASN A 90 4.92 -11.64 10.11
N THR A 91 4.03 -12.63 10.23
CA THR A 91 3.89 -13.68 9.21
C THR A 91 3.24 -13.09 7.95
N PRO A 92 3.91 -13.16 6.77
CA PRO A 92 3.44 -12.51 5.56
C PRO A 92 2.01 -12.89 5.15
N GLU A 93 1.63 -14.14 5.30
CA GLU A 93 0.32 -14.66 4.93
C GLU A 93 -0.79 -14.06 5.81
N VAL A 94 -0.55 -13.94 7.12
CA VAL A 94 -1.49 -13.33 8.06
C VAL A 94 -1.68 -11.86 7.73
N LEU A 95 -0.58 -11.12 7.54
CA LEU A 95 -0.62 -9.70 7.19
C LEU A 95 -1.32 -9.46 5.86
N LEU A 96 -1.05 -10.30 4.86
CA LEU A 96 -1.67 -10.20 3.54
C LEU A 96 -3.19 -10.43 3.61
N GLN A 97 -3.64 -11.46 4.32
CA GLN A 97 -5.07 -11.74 4.45
C GLN A 97 -5.77 -10.67 5.30
N LEU A 98 -5.12 -10.17 6.36
CA LEU A 98 -5.66 -9.09 7.17
C LEU A 98 -5.82 -7.81 6.36
N ALA A 99 -4.80 -7.42 5.57
CA ALA A 99 -4.86 -6.26 4.70
C ALA A 99 -6.01 -6.37 3.68
N ARG A 100 -6.20 -7.55 3.07
CA ARG A 100 -7.32 -7.80 2.15
C ARG A 100 -8.68 -7.61 2.81
N ALA A 101 -8.88 -8.20 3.98
CA ALA A 101 -10.15 -8.10 4.71
C ALA A 101 -10.45 -6.66 5.16
N LEU A 102 -9.43 -5.92 5.62
CA LEU A 102 -9.56 -4.50 5.98
C LEU A 102 -9.87 -3.63 4.76
N PHE A 103 -9.23 -3.90 3.62
CA PHE A 103 -9.51 -3.19 2.37
C PHE A 103 -10.95 -3.41 1.89
N GLU A 104 -11.40 -4.67 1.86
CA GLU A 104 -12.77 -5.03 1.43
C GLU A 104 -13.84 -4.42 2.33
N SER A 105 -13.59 -4.34 3.64
CA SER A 105 -14.47 -3.71 4.62
C SER A 105 -14.29 -2.19 4.77
N LYS A 106 -13.31 -1.59 4.10
CA LYS A 106 -12.95 -0.17 4.19
C LYS A 106 -12.58 0.29 5.61
N GLN A 107 -11.94 -0.58 6.39
CA GLN A 107 -11.48 -0.33 7.76
C GLN A 107 -9.96 -0.08 7.80
N PHE A 108 -9.49 1.01 7.19
CA PHE A 108 -8.07 1.40 7.13
C PHE A 108 -7.81 2.76 7.77
#